data_AF-A0A0M1J2U5-F1
#
_entry.id   AF-A0A0M1J2U5-F1
#
_cell.length_a   1.000
_cell.length_b   1.000
_cell.length_c   1.000
_cell.angle_alpha   90.00
_cell.angle_beta   90.00
_cell.angle_gamma   90.00
#
_symmetry.space_group_name_H-M   'P 1'
#
loop_
_entity.id
_entity.type
_entity.pdbx_description
1 polymer ?
#
loop_
_entity_poly.entity_id
_entity_poly.type
_entity_poly.pdbx_seq_one_letter_code
_entity_poly.pdbx_strand_id
1 'polypeptide(L)'
;MRGRDLERTMQDFYHQRFNILVCTTIIESGIDIPTANTIIIDRADKLGLAQLHQLRGRVGRSQHRAYAYLLTEPPQSITTDAKKRLAAIEAMEELGAGFTLATHDLEIRGAGELLGEEQSGQIQAVGFNLYMELLDRAVQAIKNGQSPELLQPNNPKTEIELHISALFPETYIHDVHTRLVFYK
;
A
#
# COMPACT_ATOMS: atom_id res chain seq x y z
N MET A 1 25.30 7.01 18.34
CA MET A 1 26.52 6.99 17.50
C MET A 1 26.72 8.36 16.87
N ARG A 2 27.96 8.84 16.71
CA ARG A 2 28.22 10.01 15.86
C ARG A 2 28.13 9.57 14.39
N GLY A 3 27.74 10.47 13.48
CA GLY A 3 27.54 10.12 12.05
C GLY A 3 28.73 9.41 11.39
N ARG A 4 29.97 9.78 11.76
CA ARG A 4 31.20 9.14 11.29
C ARG A 4 31.36 7.68 11.73
N ASP A 5 30.86 7.32 12.91
CA ASP A 5 30.95 5.94 13.42
C ASP A 5 29.96 5.04 12.66
N LEU A 6 28.79 5.58 12.31
CA LEU A 6 27.78 4.88 11.51
C LEU A 6 28.33 4.61 10.11
N GLU A 7 28.85 5.62 9.42
CA GLU A 7 29.42 5.49 8.08
C GLU A 7 30.52 4.42 8.03
N ARG A 8 31.44 4.43 9.01
CA ARG A 8 32.49 3.41 9.11
C ARG A 8 31.93 2.01 9.32
N THR A 9 30.94 1.85 10.21
CA THR A 9 30.30 0.56 10.48
C THR A 9 29.59 0.02 9.24
N MET A 10 28.94 0.91 8.47
CA MET A 10 28.26 0.54 7.22
C MET A 10 29.26 0.16 6.13
N GLN A 11 30.38 0.86 6.03
CA GLN A 11 31.46 0.52 5.10
C GLN A 11 32.11 -0.84 5.44
N ASP A 12 32.31 -1.11 6.73
CA ASP A 12 32.82 -2.39 7.21
C ASP A 12 31.84 -3.54 6.91
N PHE A 13 30.52 -3.29 7.03
CA PHE A 13 29.48 -4.25 6.65
C PHE A 13 29.43 -4.49 5.13
N TYR A 14 29.57 -3.43 4.32
CA TYR A 14 29.63 -3.53 2.86
C TYR A 14 30.82 -4.36 2.38
N HIS A 15 31.99 -4.18 3.01
CA HIS A 15 33.19 -4.99 2.76
C HIS A 15 33.15 -6.38 3.41
N GLN A 16 32.00 -6.81 3.94
CA GLN A 16 31.80 -8.12 4.56
C GLN A 16 32.76 -8.43 5.72
N ARG A 17 33.24 -7.39 6.43
CA ARG A 17 34.02 -7.60 7.67
C ARG A 17 33.19 -8.23 8.77
N PHE A 18 31.88 -8.04 8.71
CA PHE A 18 30.87 -8.71 9.53
C PHE A 18 29.66 -9.05 8.67
N ASN A 19 28.91 -10.10 9.04
CA ASN A 19 27.76 -10.60 8.27
C ASN A 19 26.41 -10.25 8.89
N ILE A 20 26.40 -9.81 10.15
CA ILE A 20 25.18 -9.45 10.90
C ILE A 20 25.30 -8.00 11.36
N LEU A 21 24.31 -7.19 10.99
CA LEU A 21 24.17 -5.80 11.43
C LEU A 21 22.93 -5.69 12.32
N VAL A 22 23.13 -5.40 13.60
CA VAL A 22 22.05 -5.11 14.52
C VAL A 22 21.84 -3.60 14.55
N CYS A 23 20.67 -3.15 14.13
CA CYS A 23 20.35 -1.74 14.00
C CYS A 23 18.94 -1.42 14.47
N THR A 24 18.72 -0.16 14.84
CA THR A 24 17.36 0.37 15.03
C THR A 24 16.76 0.76 13.69
N THR A 25 15.49 1.17 13.69
CA THR A 25 14.76 1.67 12.51
C THR A 25 15.41 2.89 11.84
N ILE A 26 16.45 3.48 12.46
CA ILE A 26 17.22 4.63 11.99
C ILE A 26 18.17 4.28 10.81
N ILE A 27 18.14 3.06 10.26
CA ILE A 27 18.64 2.83 8.88
C ILE A 27 17.59 3.26 7.85
N GLU A 28 17.02 4.44 8.07
CA GLU A 28 16.17 5.15 7.12
C GLU A 28 17.02 5.77 6.00
N SER A 29 18.30 6.04 6.29
CA SER A 29 19.26 6.56 5.34
C SER A 29 19.59 5.48 4.31
N GLY A 30 18.84 5.40 3.22
CA GLY A 30 19.32 5.15 1.85
C GLY A 30 20.21 3.93 1.55
N ILE A 31 20.58 3.12 2.52
CA ILE A 31 21.67 2.16 2.37
C ILE A 31 21.09 0.91 1.76
N ASP A 32 21.44 0.76 0.50
CA ASP A 32 21.20 -0.40 -0.31
C ASP A 32 22.42 -1.32 -0.18
N ILE A 33 22.22 -2.51 0.37
CA ILE A 33 23.28 -3.50 0.52
C ILE A 33 22.85 -4.70 -0.32
N PRO A 34 23.34 -4.80 -1.57
CA PRO A 34 22.92 -5.84 -2.51
C PRO A 34 23.19 -7.27 -1.99
N THR A 35 24.15 -7.41 -1.08
CA THR A 35 24.54 -8.68 -0.46
C THR A 35 23.65 -9.08 0.72
N ALA A 36 22.86 -8.16 1.28
CA ALA A 36 21.96 -8.43 2.39
C ALA A 36 20.63 -8.97 1.84
N ASN A 37 20.47 -10.28 1.89
CA ASN A 37 19.26 -10.96 1.41
C ASN A 37 18.29 -11.36 2.53
N THR A 38 18.66 -11.18 3.80
CA THR A 38 17.80 -11.53 4.93
C THR A 38 17.66 -10.37 5.89
N ILE A 39 16.41 -10.00 6.20
CA ILE A 39 16.09 -9.06 7.27
C ILE A 39 15.26 -9.76 8.35
N ILE A 40 15.60 -9.48 9.61
CA ILE A 40 14.85 -9.93 10.78
C ILE A 40 14.36 -8.68 11.49
N ILE A 41 13.05 -8.52 11.57
CA ILE A 41 12.39 -7.38 12.20
C ILE A 41 11.84 -7.86 13.53
N ASP A 42 12.49 -7.45 14.61
CA ASP A 42 11.96 -7.65 15.95
C ASP A 42 10.78 -6.70 16.21
N ARG A 43 9.80 -7.17 16.99
CA ARG A 43 8.60 -6.40 17.35
C ARG A 43 7.88 -5.77 16.16
N ALA A 44 7.66 -6.55 15.10
CA ALA A 44 6.94 -6.08 13.90
C ALA A 44 5.52 -5.57 14.20
N ASP A 45 4.92 -6.01 15.31
CA ASP A 45 3.62 -5.53 15.83
C ASP A 45 3.60 -4.03 16.15
N LYS A 46 4.76 -3.45 16.49
CA LYS A 46 4.90 -2.03 16.85
C LYS A 46 5.17 -1.11 15.65
N LEU A 47 5.46 -1.66 14.48
CA LEU A 47 5.81 -0.89 13.29
C LEU A 47 4.60 -0.60 12.41
N GLY A 48 4.58 0.57 11.78
CA GLY A 48 3.55 0.93 10.81
C GLY A 48 3.67 0.13 9.51
N LEU A 49 2.58 0.01 8.75
CA LEU A 49 2.55 -0.79 7.51
C LEU A 49 3.58 -0.28 6.49
N ALA A 50 3.63 1.04 6.31
CA ALA A 50 4.59 1.72 5.46
C ALA A 50 6.05 1.45 5.88
N GLN A 51 6.34 1.45 7.19
CA GLN A 51 7.68 1.18 7.70
C GLN A 51 8.10 -0.26 7.44
N LEU A 52 7.21 -1.23 7.71
CA LEU A 52 7.47 -2.64 7.42
C LEU A 52 7.72 -2.87 5.93
N HIS A 53 6.95 -2.21 5.06
CA HIS A 53 7.14 -2.28 3.62
C HIS A 53 8.47 -1.66 3.16
N GLN A 54 8.83 -0.50 3.71
CA GLN A 54 10.13 0.13 3.43
C GLN A 54 11.29 -0.76 3.88
N LEU A 55 11.23 -1.35 5.08
CA LEU A 55 12.25 -2.26 5.60
C LEU A 55 12.37 -3.53 4.75
N ARG A 56 11.24 -4.12 4.36
CA ARG A 56 11.20 -5.26 3.42
C ARG A 56 11.87 -4.91 2.08
N GLY A 57 11.63 -3.71 1.54
CA GLY A 57 12.23 -3.24 0.28
C GLY A 57 13.72 -2.93 0.34
N ARG A 58 14.36 -3.02 1.52
CA ARG A 58 15.83 -2.90 1.66
C ARG A 58 16.57 -4.20 1.37
N VAL A 59 15.89 -5.34 1.36
CA VAL A 59 16.47 -6.64 1.01
C VAL A 59 15.93 -7.14 -0.33
N GLY A 60 16.69 -7.99 -1.02
CA GLY A 60 16.24 -8.61 -2.28
C GLY A 60 16.45 -7.77 -3.53
N ARG A 61 17.52 -6.96 -3.55
CA ARG A 61 17.98 -6.26 -4.77
C ARG A 61 18.92 -7.08 -5.64
N SER A 62 19.23 -8.31 -5.23
CA SER A 62 20.03 -9.27 -6.01
C SER A 62 19.12 -10.22 -6.80
N GLN A 63 19.71 -11.03 -7.69
CA GLN A 63 18.98 -12.10 -8.38
C GLN A 63 18.61 -13.27 -7.45
N HIS A 64 19.03 -13.23 -6.19
CA HIS A 64 18.76 -14.28 -5.22
C HIS A 64 17.51 -13.96 -4.40
N ARG A 65 16.79 -15.02 -4.04
CA ARG A 65 15.61 -14.91 -3.18
C ARG A 65 16.01 -14.30 -1.84
N ALA A 66 15.30 -13.25 -1.44
CA ALA A 66 15.43 -12.63 -0.14
C ALA A 66 14.33 -13.08 0.82
N TYR A 67 14.62 -13.01 2.12
CA TYR A 67 13.73 -13.40 3.19
C TYR A 67 13.54 -12.25 4.18
N ALA A 68 12.30 -12.01 4.57
CA ALA A 68 11.96 -11.05 5.61
C ALA A 68 11.21 -11.78 6.73
N TYR A 69 11.81 -11.85 7.92
CA TYR A 69 11.21 -12.46 9.09
C TYR A 69 10.60 -11.37 9.97
N LEU A 70 9.28 -11.42 10.15
CA LEU A 70 8.52 -10.52 11.00
C LEU A 70 8.28 -11.21 12.33
N LEU A 71 9.06 -10.85 13.36
CA LEU A 71 8.92 -11.43 14.69
C LEU A 71 7.95 -10.60 15.51
N THR A 72 7.06 -11.28 16.22
CA THR A 72 6.02 -10.66 17.04
C THR A 72 5.91 -11.37 18.39
N GLU A 73 5.31 -10.69 19.35
CA GLU A 73 4.87 -11.35 20.58
C GLU A 73 3.79 -12.42 20.28
N PRO A 74 3.46 -13.30 21.24
CA PRO A 74 2.41 -14.29 21.02
C PRO A 74 1.11 -13.65 20.49
N PRO A 75 0.39 -14.29 19.54
CA PRO A 75 -0.79 -13.70 18.89
C PRO A 75 -1.89 -13.21 19.85
N GLN A 76 -1.86 -13.65 21.11
CA GLN A 76 -2.80 -13.26 22.16
C GLN A 76 -2.52 -11.85 22.72
N SER A 77 -1.28 -11.35 22.65
CA SER A 77 -0.90 -10.01 23.17
C SER A 77 -0.94 -8.91 22.11
N ILE A 78 -1.08 -9.27 20.83
CA ILE A 78 -1.08 -8.32 19.71
C ILE A 78 -2.49 -7.74 19.50
N THR A 79 -2.56 -6.42 19.25
CA THR A 79 -3.82 -5.72 18.90
C THR A 79 -4.43 -6.23 17.61
N THR A 80 -5.76 -6.07 17.46
CA THR A 80 -6.48 -6.44 16.23
C THR A 80 -5.94 -5.74 15.00
N ASP A 81 -5.53 -4.48 15.13
CA ASP A 81 -5.00 -3.69 14.02
C ASP A 81 -3.61 -4.15 13.58
N ALA A 82 -2.74 -4.50 14.54
CA ALA A 82 -1.43 -5.06 14.23
C ALA A 82 -1.56 -6.43 13.53
N LYS A 83 -2.54 -7.27 13.92
CA LYS A 83 -2.83 -8.52 13.20
C LYS A 83 -3.25 -8.27 11.75
N LYS A 84 -4.19 -7.35 11.52
CA LYS A 84 -4.63 -6.97 10.16
C LYS A 84 -3.46 -6.45 9.33
N ARG A 85 -2.61 -5.61 9.92
CA ARG A 85 -1.41 -5.06 9.27
C ARG A 85 -0.40 -6.15 8.87
N LEU A 86 -0.12 -7.08 9.78
CA LEU A 86 0.79 -8.20 9.54
C LEU A 86 0.25 -9.14 8.45
N ALA A 87 -1.05 -9.43 8.48
CA ALA A 87 -1.71 -10.20 7.42
C ALA A 87 -1.67 -9.48 6.07
N ALA A 88 -1.88 -8.15 6.06
CA ALA A 88 -1.81 -7.36 4.85
C ALA A 88 -0.41 -7.41 4.22
N ILE A 89 0.67 -7.30 5.01
CA ILE A 89 2.02 -7.35 4.46
C ILE A 89 2.46 -8.74 4.02
N GLU A 90 1.93 -9.79 4.65
CA GLU A 90 2.14 -11.18 4.23
C GLU A 90 1.47 -11.47 2.87
N ALA A 91 0.25 -10.96 2.67
CA ALA A 91 -0.47 -11.11 1.41
C ALA A 91 0.14 -10.33 0.23
N MET A 92 1.05 -9.38 0.49
CA MET A 92 1.69 -8.54 -0.53
C MET A 92 2.92 -9.24 -1.14
N GLU A 93 2.71 -10.37 -1.81
CA GLU A 93 3.79 -11.16 -2.42
C GLU A 93 4.33 -10.56 -3.73
N GLU A 94 3.61 -9.69 -4.43
CA GLU A 94 4.03 -9.22 -5.77
C GLU A 94 4.71 -7.82 -5.81
N LEU A 95 5.75 -7.72 -6.66
CA LEU A 95 6.32 -6.45 -7.11
C LEU A 95 5.22 -5.62 -7.79
N GLY A 96 4.81 -4.52 -7.14
CA GLY A 96 3.74 -3.64 -7.63
C GLY A 96 2.77 -3.18 -6.53
N ALA A 97 2.82 -3.81 -5.36
CA ALA A 97 1.89 -3.57 -4.24
C ALA A 97 2.02 -2.19 -3.56
N GLY A 98 2.95 -1.32 -3.97
CA GLY A 98 3.17 -0.01 -3.33
C GLY A 98 1.97 0.94 -3.43
N PHE A 99 1.18 0.85 -4.50
CA PHE A 99 -0.04 1.65 -4.65
C PHE A 99 -1.15 1.12 -3.73
N THR A 100 -1.36 -0.19 -3.71
CA THR A 100 -2.29 -0.86 -2.80
C THR A 100 -1.94 -0.62 -1.33
N LEU A 101 -0.64 -0.54 -1.01
CA LEU A 101 -0.14 -0.22 0.32
C LEU A 101 -0.56 1.17 0.79
N ALA A 102 -0.43 2.17 -0.09
CA ALA A 102 -0.81 3.53 0.25
C ALA A 102 -2.32 3.63 0.48
N THR A 103 -3.12 2.95 -0.34
CA THR A 103 -4.58 2.91 -0.20
C THR A 103 -4.99 2.20 1.10
N HIS A 104 -4.43 1.02 1.40
CA HIS A 104 -4.76 0.31 2.64
C HIS A 104 -4.21 1.00 3.90
N ASP A 105 -3.02 1.61 3.86
CA ASP A 105 -2.50 2.37 5.01
C ASP A 105 -3.36 3.62 5.28
N LEU A 106 -3.86 4.28 4.23
CA LEU A 106 -4.81 5.40 4.34
C LEU A 106 -6.18 4.95 4.88
N GLU A 107 -6.69 3.79 4.45
CA GLU A 107 -7.92 3.19 4.97
C GLU A 107 -7.80 2.76 6.44
N ILE A 108 -6.68 2.13 6.81
CA ILE A 108 -6.43 1.63 8.17
C ILE A 108 -6.18 2.79 9.15
N ARG A 109 -5.47 3.84 8.71
CA ARG A 109 -5.26 5.05 9.54
C ARG A 109 -6.48 5.96 9.59
N GLY A 110 -7.39 5.81 8.63
CA GLY A 110 -8.51 6.71 8.40
C GLY A 110 -8.02 7.97 7.67
N ALA A 111 -8.46 8.14 6.42
CA ALA A 111 -8.21 9.34 5.60
C ALA A 111 -8.75 10.66 6.18
N GLY A 112 -9.26 10.65 7.42
CA GLY A 112 -9.98 11.75 8.06
C GLY A 112 -9.10 12.90 8.57
N GLU A 113 -7.80 12.71 8.79
CA GLU A 113 -7.01 13.71 9.53
C GLU A 113 -6.47 14.86 8.65
N LEU A 114 -6.43 14.71 7.32
CA LEU A 114 -5.98 15.78 6.41
C LEU A 114 -7.09 16.77 5.99
N LEU A 115 -8.37 16.41 6.16
CA LEU A 115 -9.51 17.19 5.65
C LEU A 115 -10.52 17.61 6.75
N GLY A 116 -10.18 17.35 8.02
CA GLY A 116 -10.98 17.71 9.19
C GLY A 116 -11.96 16.62 9.62
N GLU A 117 -12.23 16.55 10.94
CA GLU A 117 -13.06 15.50 11.56
C GLU A 117 -14.45 15.34 10.92
N GLU A 118 -15.07 16.42 10.42
CA GLU A 118 -16.41 16.39 9.83
C GLU A 118 -16.52 15.61 8.51
N GLN A 119 -15.45 15.51 7.71
CA GLN A 119 -15.50 14.84 6.40
C GLN A 119 -15.10 13.36 6.42
N SER A 120 -14.48 12.91 7.52
CA SER A 120 -14.08 11.51 7.70
C SER A 120 -15.25 10.52 7.57
N GLY A 121 -16.44 10.90 8.06
CA GLY A 121 -17.66 10.09 7.98
C GLY A 121 -18.25 9.95 6.58
N GLN A 122 -18.08 10.96 5.70
CA GLN A 122 -18.61 10.89 4.34
C GLN A 122 -17.76 10.01 3.41
N ILE A 123 -16.44 10.01 3.59
CA ILE A 123 -15.52 9.14 2.82
C ILE A 123 -15.85 7.66 3.07
N GLN A 124 -16.19 7.31 4.31
CA GLN A 124 -16.51 5.93 4.69
C GLN A 124 -17.88 5.46 4.16
N ALA A 125 -18.83 6.39 3.92
CA ALA A 125 -20.17 6.08 3.43
C ALA A 125 -20.27 6.00 1.89
N VAL A 126 -19.48 6.78 1.16
CA VAL A 126 -19.56 6.91 -0.31
C VAL A 126 -18.46 6.12 -1.03
N GLY A 127 -17.38 5.79 -0.31
CA GLY A 127 -16.19 5.13 -0.85
C GLY A 127 -15.18 6.14 -1.38
N PHE A 128 -13.90 5.92 -1.07
CA PHE A 128 -12.80 6.84 -1.36
C PHE A 128 -12.69 7.20 -2.85
N ASN A 129 -12.87 6.23 -3.74
CA ASN A 129 -12.75 6.45 -5.19
C ASN A 129 -13.81 7.43 -5.71
N LEU A 130 -15.07 7.25 -5.32
CA LEU A 130 -16.16 8.15 -5.73
C LEU A 130 -15.98 9.54 -5.11
N TYR A 131 -15.51 9.62 -3.85
CA TYR A 131 -15.20 10.89 -3.21
C TYR A 131 -14.08 11.65 -3.95
N MET A 132 -12.98 10.98 -4.32
CA MET A 132 -11.89 11.59 -5.08
C MET A 132 -12.34 12.05 -6.47
N GLU A 133 -13.20 11.27 -7.13
CA GLU A 133 -13.79 11.66 -8.42
C GLU A 133 -14.66 12.91 -8.29
N LEU A 134 -15.49 13.02 -7.24
CA LEU A 134 -16.30 14.20 -6.97
C LEU A 134 -15.44 15.42 -6.63
N LEU A 135 -14.38 15.23 -5.85
CA LEU A 135 -13.43 16.29 -5.49
C LEU A 135 -12.72 16.85 -6.73
N ASP A 136 -12.18 15.98 -7.59
CA ASP A 136 -11.49 16.40 -8.81
C ASP A 136 -12.44 17.17 -9.74
N ARG A 137 -13.67 16.68 -9.92
CA ARG A 137 -14.70 17.39 -10.69
C ARG A 137 -15.04 18.76 -10.12
N ALA A 138 -15.19 18.86 -8.80
CA ALA A 138 -15.47 20.14 -8.14
C ALA A 138 -14.31 21.14 -8.34
N VAL A 139 -13.06 20.68 -8.21
CA VAL A 139 -11.87 21.51 -8.45
C VAL A 139 -11.80 21.97 -9.90
N GLN A 140 -12.07 21.09 -10.87
CA GLN A 140 -12.11 21.42 -12.29
C GLN A 140 -13.22 22.42 -12.61
N ALA A 141 -14.42 22.24 -12.06
CA ALA A 141 -15.53 23.17 -12.24
C ALA A 141 -15.19 24.58 -11.73
N ILE A 142 -14.62 24.69 -10.52
CA ILE A 142 -14.22 25.97 -9.93
C ILE A 142 -13.11 26.63 -10.77
N LYS A 143 -12.10 25.86 -11.23
CA LYS A 143 -11.04 26.37 -12.11
C LYS A 143 -11.58 26.92 -13.43
N ASN A 144 -12.66 26.32 -13.94
CA ASN A 144 -13.33 26.74 -15.17
C ASN A 144 -14.39 27.84 -14.94
N GLY A 145 -14.51 28.38 -13.71
CA GLY A 145 -15.49 29.41 -13.37
C GLY A 145 -16.94 28.93 -13.35
N GLN A 146 -17.16 27.62 -13.24
CA GLN A 146 -18.49 26.99 -13.20
C GLN A 146 -18.89 26.64 -11.77
N SER A 147 -20.18 26.80 -11.44
CA SER A 147 -20.72 26.39 -10.14
C SER A 147 -20.78 24.86 -10.02
N PRO A 148 -20.39 24.26 -8.87
CA PRO A 148 -20.45 22.81 -8.65
C PRO A 148 -21.86 22.20 -8.74
N GLU A 149 -22.91 23.02 -8.68
CA GLU A 149 -24.32 22.60 -8.72
C GLU A 149 -24.73 21.94 -10.05
N LEU A 150 -23.95 22.11 -11.13
CA LEU A 150 -24.18 21.48 -12.43
C LEU A 150 -23.71 20.02 -12.51
N LEU A 151 -23.12 19.48 -11.43
CA LEU A 151 -22.53 18.14 -11.38
C LEU A 151 -23.57 17.03 -11.12
N GLN A 152 -24.74 17.09 -11.76
CA GLN A 152 -25.46 15.83 -11.97
C GLN A 152 -24.59 14.95 -12.87
N PRO A 153 -24.41 13.65 -12.55
CA PRO A 153 -23.67 12.77 -13.44
C PRO A 153 -24.39 12.72 -14.79
N ASN A 154 -23.89 13.48 -15.76
CA ASN A 154 -24.24 13.37 -17.17
C ASN A 154 -23.66 12.08 -17.75
N ASN A 155 -23.97 10.94 -17.13
CA ASN A 155 -24.05 9.70 -17.84
C ASN A 155 -25.55 9.49 -18.05
N PRO A 156 -26.13 9.92 -19.19
CA PRO A 156 -27.41 9.36 -19.58
C PRO A 156 -27.20 7.85 -19.60
N LYS A 157 -27.76 7.15 -18.60
CA LYS A 157 -27.78 5.69 -18.57
C LYS A 157 -28.59 5.27 -19.79
N THR A 158 -27.89 5.06 -20.90
CA THR A 158 -28.48 4.62 -22.15
C THR A 158 -28.64 3.11 -22.00
N GLU A 159 -29.87 2.69 -21.75
CA GLU A 159 -30.20 1.27 -21.67
C GLU A 159 -30.34 0.72 -23.09
N ILE A 160 -29.57 -0.31 -23.39
CA ILE A 160 -29.55 -0.96 -24.71
C ILE A 160 -30.09 -2.38 -24.52
N GLU A 161 -31.35 -2.59 -24.89
CA GLU A 161 -31.99 -3.91 -24.85
C GLU A 161 -32.10 -4.48 -26.27
N LEU A 162 -31.30 -5.52 -26.55
CA LEU A 162 -31.22 -6.17 -27.86
C LEU A 162 -31.76 -7.61 -27.86
N HIS A 163 -32.24 -8.10 -26.71
CA HIS A 163 -32.68 -9.49 -26.50
C HIS A 163 -31.70 -10.57 -27.02
N ILE A 164 -30.40 -10.26 -27.00
CA ILE A 164 -29.31 -11.19 -27.33
C ILE A 164 -28.44 -11.43 -26.11
N SER A 165 -27.74 -12.58 -26.10
CA SER A 165 -26.72 -12.86 -25.10
C SER A 165 -25.49 -11.99 -25.36
N ALA A 166 -25.34 -10.90 -24.61
CA ALA A 166 -24.20 -9.99 -24.66
C ALA A 166 -23.31 -10.16 -23.42
N LEU A 167 -22.67 -11.33 -23.31
CA LEU A 167 -21.78 -11.67 -22.21
C LEU A 167 -20.52 -12.37 -22.70
N PHE A 168 -19.42 -12.26 -21.94
CA PHE A 168 -18.22 -13.04 -22.20
C PHE A 168 -18.48 -14.51 -21.82
N PRO A 169 -18.43 -15.45 -22.78
CA PRO A 169 -18.64 -16.86 -22.49
C PRO A 169 -17.55 -17.40 -21.56
N GLU A 170 -17.92 -18.32 -20.66
CA GLU A 170 -16.97 -19.01 -19.79
C GLU A 170 -15.91 -19.78 -20.57
N THR A 171 -16.26 -20.25 -21.77
CA THR A 171 -15.34 -20.94 -22.69
C THR A 171 -14.26 -20.02 -23.27
N TYR A 172 -14.50 -18.71 -23.34
CA TYR A 172 -13.55 -17.73 -23.86
C TYR A 172 -12.68 -17.14 -22.74
N ILE A 173 -13.29 -16.71 -21.64
CA ILE A 173 -12.59 -16.24 -20.43
C ILE A 173 -13.04 -17.09 -19.25
N HIS A 174 -12.22 -18.04 -18.85
CA HIS A 174 -12.51 -18.94 -17.72
C HIS A 174 -12.45 -18.20 -16.37
N ASP A 175 -11.43 -17.36 -16.17
CA ASP A 175 -11.22 -16.66 -14.90
C ASP A 175 -12.27 -15.55 -14.66
N VAL A 176 -12.94 -15.64 -13.51
CA VAL A 176 -14.03 -14.74 -13.12
C VAL A 176 -13.51 -13.33 -12.83
N HIS A 177 -12.34 -13.22 -12.20
CA HIS A 177 -11.75 -11.93 -11.86
C HIS A 177 -11.39 -11.14 -13.13
N THR A 178 -10.72 -11.79 -14.08
CA THR A 178 -10.38 -11.22 -15.38
C THR A 178 -11.65 -10.78 -16.13
N ARG A 179 -12.70 -11.62 -16.13
CA ARG A 179 -13.97 -11.29 -16.79
C ARG A 179 -14.65 -10.05 -16.17
N LEU A 180 -14.61 -9.92 -14.84
CA LEU A 180 -15.12 -8.73 -14.13
C LEU A 180 -14.32 -7.46 -14.47
N VAL A 181 -13.00 -7.57 -14.64
CA VAL A 181 -12.16 -6.44 -15.05
C VAL A 181 -12.53 -5.97 -16.46
N PHE A 182 -12.79 -6.88 -17.41
CA PHE A 182 -13.22 -6.52 -18.77
C PHE A 182 -14.64 -5.94 -18.86
N TYR A 183 -15.49 -6.22 -17.87
CA TYR A 183 -16.83 -5.61 -17.78
C TYR A 183 -16.83 -4.19 -17.21
N LYS A 184 -15.76 -3.81 -16.50
CA LYS A 184 -15.66 -2.54 -15.77
C LYS A 184 -15.05 -1.45 -16.62
#